data_AF-A0A1B7KQZ0-F1
#
_entry.id   AF-A0A1B7KQZ0-F1
#
_cell.length_a   1.000
_cell.length_b   1.000
_cell.length_c   1.000
_cell.angle_alpha   90.00
_cell.angle_beta   90.00
_cell.angle_gamma   90.00
#
_symmetry.space_group_name_H-M   'P 1'
#
loop_
_entity.id
_entity.type
_entity.pdbx_description
1 polymer ?
#
loop_
_entity_poly.entity_id
_entity_poly.type
_entity_poly.pdbx_seq_one_letter_code
_entity_poly.pdbx_strand_id
1 'polypeptide(L)'
;MKGKIQRWGFVVLWCIVIYCFSEFSLFTGENTKRILEAVLTYVPFGHGGDGTSSPLNFIVRKLAHLIEFGILAVLVWRALSPKRAAYVGAWLFATVYAMTDEWHQSFEPGRTAAPKDVAIDSCGALLALIGVFFYMRWKKKKRGPAKRDVS
;
A
#
# COMPACT_ATOMS: atom_id res chain seq x y z
N MET A 1 19.16 10.08 17.72
CA MET A 1 17.68 10.02 17.82
C MET A 1 16.95 10.58 16.59
N LYS A 2 17.46 11.64 15.94
CA LYS A 2 16.86 12.25 14.72
C LYS A 2 16.46 11.26 13.61
N GLY A 3 17.32 10.29 13.29
CA GLY A 3 17.04 9.31 12.23
C GLY A 3 15.94 8.28 12.53
N LYS A 4 15.55 8.07 13.79
CA LYS A 4 14.38 7.23 14.14
C LYS A 4 13.09 8.01 13.97
N ILE A 5 13.06 9.27 14.46
CA ILE A 5 11.91 10.17 14.32
C ILE A 5 11.56 10.39 12.84
N GLN A 6 12.58 10.56 11.98
CA GLN A 6 12.36 10.76 10.55
C GLN A 6 11.71 9.55 9.87
N ARG A 7 12.08 8.32 10.26
CA ARG A 7 11.48 7.10 9.69
C ARG A 7 10.01 6.96 10.04
N TRP A 8 9.65 7.24 11.29
CA TRP A 8 8.26 7.25 11.73
C TRP A 8 7.48 8.43 11.12
N GLY A 9 8.13 9.56 10.86
CA GLY A 9 7.53 10.67 10.11
C GLY A 9 7.02 10.26 8.73
N PHE A 10 7.79 9.47 7.99
CA PHE A 10 7.34 8.93 6.69
C PHE A 10 6.17 7.94 6.83
N VAL A 11 6.14 7.12 7.88
CA VAL A 11 5.01 6.22 8.15
C VAL A 11 3.74 7.02 8.42
N VAL A 12 3.81 8.01 9.32
CA VAL A 12 2.66 8.85 9.66
C VAL A 12 2.18 9.63 8.45
N LEU A 13 3.10 10.22 7.67
CA LEU A 13 2.76 10.91 6.44
C LEU A 13 2.02 9.98 5.47
N TRP A 14 2.49 8.75 5.30
CA TRP A 14 1.85 7.78 4.41
C TRP A 14 0.49 7.30 4.93
N CYS A 15 0.33 7.13 6.25
CA CYS A 15 -0.98 6.89 6.85
C CYS A 15 -1.95 8.03 6.54
N ILE A 16 -1.52 9.29 6.68
CA ILE A 16 -2.34 10.46 6.31
C ILE A 16 -2.70 10.40 4.82
N VAL A 17 -1.77 10.05 3.93
CA VAL A 17 -2.05 9.89 2.50
C VAL A 17 -3.11 8.82 2.27
N ILE A 18 -2.98 7.63 2.87
CA ILE A 18 -3.98 6.56 2.73
C ILE A 18 -5.32 7.02 3.28
N TYR A 19 -5.35 7.63 4.46
CA TYR A 19 -6.56 8.13 5.09
C TYR A 19 -7.26 9.16 4.21
N CYS A 20 -6.53 10.16 3.72
CA CYS A 20 -7.04 11.14 2.78
C CYS A 20 -7.53 10.48 1.50
N PHE A 21 -6.82 9.48 0.96
CA PHE A 21 -7.23 8.76 -0.26
C PHE A 21 -8.48 7.89 -0.06
N SER A 22 -8.65 7.35 1.15
CA SER A 22 -9.81 6.57 1.56
C SER A 22 -11.03 7.46 1.79
N GLU A 23 -10.87 8.64 2.40
CA GLU A 23 -11.89 9.70 2.42
C GLU A 23 -12.16 10.24 1.00
N PHE A 24 -11.12 10.32 0.15
CA PHE A 24 -11.20 10.69 -1.26
C PHE A 24 -11.67 9.54 -2.17
N SER A 25 -12.31 8.50 -1.64
CA SER A 25 -12.78 7.34 -2.39
C SER A 25 -14.01 7.61 -3.28
N LEU A 26 -13.91 8.72 -4.02
CA LEU A 26 -14.64 9.22 -5.16
C LEU A 26 -15.90 10.00 -4.77
N PHE A 27 -15.79 11.33 -4.68
CA PHE A 27 -16.89 12.30 -4.54
C PHE A 27 -18.18 11.84 -5.25
N THR A 28 -19.13 11.30 -4.47
CA THR A 28 -20.58 11.22 -4.74
C THR A 28 -20.98 10.93 -6.19
N GLY A 29 -20.63 9.77 -6.75
CA GLY A 29 -21.25 9.18 -7.96
C GLY A 29 -21.11 9.92 -9.32
N GLU A 30 -20.95 11.24 -9.34
CA GLU A 30 -20.88 12.10 -10.54
C GLU A 30 -19.45 12.60 -10.80
N ASN A 31 -18.74 13.09 -9.78
CA ASN A 31 -17.35 13.55 -9.94
C ASN A 31 -16.38 12.37 -10.08
N THR A 32 -16.74 11.22 -9.49
CA THR A 32 -16.16 9.90 -9.73
C THR A 32 -16.02 9.59 -11.21
N LYS A 33 -17.10 9.79 -11.99
CA LYS A 33 -17.12 9.49 -13.43
C LYS A 33 -16.19 10.39 -14.22
N ARG A 34 -16.15 11.69 -13.90
CA ARG A 34 -15.33 12.68 -14.63
C ARG A 34 -13.82 12.49 -14.45
N ILE A 35 -13.38 12.22 -13.22
CA ILE A 35 -11.95 11.99 -12.94
C ILE A 35 -11.55 10.62 -13.49
N LEU A 36 -12.42 9.62 -13.39
CA LEU A 36 -12.18 8.30 -13.93
C LEU A 36 -12.12 8.32 -15.46
N GLU A 37 -13.01 9.05 -16.14
CA GLU A 37 -12.93 9.30 -17.59
C GLU A 37 -11.64 10.06 -17.95
N ALA A 38 -11.25 11.09 -17.20
CA ALA A 38 -10.01 11.83 -17.45
C ALA A 38 -8.75 10.95 -17.32
N VAL A 39 -8.71 10.06 -16.31
CA VAL A 39 -7.59 9.12 -16.11
C VAL A 39 -7.64 7.97 -17.13
N LEU A 40 -8.82 7.43 -17.43
CA LEU A 40 -9.01 6.37 -18.43
C LEU A 40 -8.73 6.86 -19.86
N THR A 41 -8.85 8.16 -20.13
CA THR A 41 -8.43 8.77 -21.41
C THR A 41 -6.93 8.62 -21.64
N TYR A 42 -6.12 8.60 -20.58
CA TYR A 42 -4.68 8.36 -20.67
C TYR A 42 -4.29 6.89 -20.68
N VAL A 43 -5.25 5.97 -20.48
CA VAL A 43 -5.04 4.52 -20.57
C VAL A 43 -5.53 4.05 -21.95
N PRO A 44 -4.66 3.54 -22.84
CA PRO A 44 -5.00 3.23 -24.24
C PRO A 44 -6.07 2.13 -24.44
N PHE A 45 -6.62 1.56 -23.37
CA PHE A 45 -7.70 0.57 -23.36
C PHE A 45 -9.00 1.05 -22.67
N GLY A 46 -9.07 2.32 -22.24
CA GLY A 46 -10.20 2.88 -21.48
C GLY A 46 -11.43 3.31 -22.28
N HIS A 47 -11.39 3.21 -23.62
CA HIS A 47 -12.48 3.62 -24.50
C HIS A 47 -13.44 2.46 -24.78
N GLY A 48 -14.33 2.18 -23.84
CA GLY A 48 -15.41 1.22 -24.07
C GLY A 48 -16.11 0.78 -22.80
N GLY A 49 -17.30 1.30 -22.57
CA GLY A 49 -18.21 0.83 -21.53
C GLY A 49 -18.53 1.90 -20.50
N ASP A 50 -19.65 2.60 -20.75
CA ASP A 50 -20.61 3.16 -19.81
C ASP A 50 -20.18 3.05 -18.32
N GLY A 51 -19.99 4.23 -17.70
CA GLY A 51 -19.39 4.48 -16.38
C GLY A 51 -20.12 3.93 -15.15
N THR A 52 -20.55 2.67 -15.20
CA THR A 52 -21.09 1.91 -14.07
C THR A 52 -20.62 0.46 -14.23
N SER A 53 -19.70 0.01 -13.38
CA SER A 53 -19.28 -1.40 -13.22
C SER A 53 -18.46 -2.07 -14.34
N SER A 54 -17.47 -1.37 -14.92
CA SER A 54 -16.40 -2.06 -15.67
C SER A 54 -15.51 -2.88 -14.71
N PRO A 55 -15.22 -4.17 -15.00
CA PRO A 55 -14.26 -4.98 -14.25
C PRO A 55 -12.88 -4.34 -14.13
N LEU A 56 -12.49 -3.50 -15.09
CA LEU A 56 -11.22 -2.77 -15.08
C LEU A 56 -11.16 -1.77 -13.92
N ASN A 57 -12.24 -1.04 -13.64
CA ASN A 57 -12.28 -0.08 -12.52
C ASN A 57 -12.14 -0.79 -11.17
N PHE A 58 -12.75 -1.97 -11.05
CA PHE A 58 -12.58 -2.81 -9.87
C PHE A 58 -11.12 -3.27 -9.72
N ILE A 59 -10.50 -3.74 -10.80
CA ILE A 59 -9.09 -4.19 -10.80
C ILE A 59 -8.15 -3.03 -10.44
N VAL A 60 -8.30 -1.86 -11.07
CA VAL A 60 -7.44 -0.69 -10.81
C VAL A 60 -7.53 -0.26 -9.35
N ARG A 61 -8.74 -0.19 -8.77
CA ARG A 61 -8.92 0.11 -7.34
C ARG A 61 -8.24 -0.92 -6.45
N LYS A 62 -8.40 -2.21 -6.75
CA LYS A 62 -7.73 -3.28 -5.97
C LYS A 62 -6.21 -3.20 -6.05
N LEU A 63 -5.67 -2.86 -7.22
CA LEU A 63 -4.23 -2.68 -7.38
C LEU A 63 -3.70 -1.44 -6.64
N ALA A 64 -4.47 -0.35 -6.62
CA ALA A 64 -4.10 0.86 -5.88
C ALA A 64 -3.96 0.58 -4.38
N HIS A 65 -4.98 -0.01 -3.75
CA HIS A 65 -4.92 -0.38 -2.33
C HIS A 65 -3.78 -1.37 -2.07
N LEU A 66 -3.62 -2.40 -2.91
CA LEU A 66 -2.51 -3.36 -2.80
C LEU A 66 -1.13 -2.67 -2.77
N ILE A 67 -0.93 -1.64 -3.61
CA ILE A 67 0.30 -0.85 -3.66
C ILE A 67 0.44 0.05 -2.42
N GLU A 68 -0.63 0.73 -2.01
CA GLU A 68 -0.64 1.64 -0.86
C GLU A 68 -0.26 0.94 0.45
N PHE A 69 -0.90 -0.20 0.74
CA PHE A 69 -0.59 -1.02 1.91
C PHE A 69 0.76 -1.72 1.77
N GLY A 70 1.18 -2.06 0.54
CA GLY A 70 2.54 -2.50 0.23
C GLY A 70 3.60 -1.47 0.63
N ILE A 71 3.43 -0.21 0.24
CA ILE A 71 4.34 0.88 0.58
C ILE A 71 4.34 1.11 2.10
N LEU A 72 3.17 1.12 2.73
CA LEU A 72 3.05 1.24 4.19
C LEU A 72 3.87 0.16 4.92
N ALA A 73 3.72 -1.10 4.51
CA ALA A 73 4.46 -2.22 5.08
C ALA A 73 5.98 -2.05 4.93
N VAL A 74 6.46 -1.58 3.77
CA VAL A 74 7.89 -1.31 3.55
C VAL A 74 8.40 -0.17 4.46
N LEU A 75 7.63 0.90 4.62
CA LEU A 75 8.00 2.02 5.48
C LEU A 75 8.07 1.61 6.95
N VAL A 76 7.08 0.86 7.43
CA VAL A 76 7.07 0.32 8.80
C VAL A 76 8.22 -0.65 9.01
N TRP A 77 8.50 -1.53 8.03
CA TRP A 77 9.67 -2.41 8.09
C TRP A 77 10.97 -1.61 8.21
N ARG A 78 11.15 -0.52 7.45
CA ARG A 78 12.33 0.36 7.58
C ARG A 78 12.41 1.04 8.95
N ALA A 79 11.28 1.40 9.54
CA ALA A 79 11.21 2.01 10.87
C ALA A 79 11.56 1.00 11.98
N LEU A 80 11.14 -0.26 11.83
CA LEU A 80 11.40 -1.35 12.79
C LEU A 80 12.77 -2.02 12.60
N SER A 81 13.32 -2.03 11.38
CA SER A 81 14.60 -2.65 11.05
C SER A 81 15.76 -2.00 11.83
N PRO A 82 16.70 -2.78 12.39
CA PRO A 82 16.95 -4.21 12.13
C PRO A 82 16.34 -5.19 13.15
N LYS A 83 15.28 -4.83 13.87
CA LYS A 83 14.66 -5.75 14.86
C LYS A 83 14.28 -7.09 14.20
N ARG A 84 14.45 -8.20 14.93
CA ARG A 84 14.13 -9.58 14.44
C ARG A 84 12.69 -9.69 13.95
N ALA A 85 11.76 -9.06 14.65
CA ALA A 85 10.34 -9.06 14.30
C ALA A 85 9.92 -7.94 13.33
N ALA A 86 10.85 -7.27 12.63
CA ALA A 86 10.50 -6.13 11.77
C ALA A 86 9.56 -6.50 10.61
N TYR A 87 9.69 -7.70 10.04
CA TYR A 87 8.81 -8.16 8.96
C TYR A 87 7.39 -8.45 9.49
N VAL A 88 7.29 -9.23 10.56
CA VAL A 88 6.00 -9.58 11.18
C VAL A 88 5.31 -8.33 11.73
N GLY A 89 6.04 -7.45 12.43
CA GLY A 89 5.50 -6.21 12.96
C GLY A 89 5.02 -5.24 11.88
N ALA A 90 5.73 -5.18 10.74
CA ALA A 90 5.29 -4.36 9.61
C ALA A 90 4.03 -4.88 8.94
N TRP A 91 3.93 -6.20 8.77
CA TRP A 91 2.75 -6.84 8.21
C TRP A 91 1.53 -6.68 9.12
N LEU A 92 1.70 -6.92 10.43
CA LEU A 92 0.63 -6.73 11.42
C LEU A 92 0.17 -5.27 11.47
N PHE A 93 1.10 -4.31 11.45
CA PHE A 93 0.73 -2.90 11.42
C PHE A 93 -0.10 -2.55 10.18
N ALA A 94 0.34 -2.98 8.99
CA ALA A 94 -0.38 -2.73 7.74
C ALA A 94 -1.77 -3.40 7.74
N THR A 95 -1.87 -4.61 8.28
CA THR A 95 -3.14 -5.35 8.41
C THR A 95 -4.12 -4.64 9.35
N VAL A 96 -3.66 -4.22 10.53
CA VAL A 96 -4.48 -3.45 11.47
C VAL A 96 -4.90 -2.11 10.86
N TYR A 97 -4.00 -1.46 10.13
CA TYR A 97 -4.34 -0.22 9.43
C TYR A 97 -5.40 -0.44 8.34
N ALA A 98 -5.33 -1.55 7.60
CA ALA A 98 -6.36 -1.91 6.62
C ALA A 98 -7.72 -2.19 7.27
N MET A 99 -7.74 -2.79 8.46
CA MET A 99 -8.98 -2.94 9.24
C MET A 99 -9.56 -1.58 9.65
N THR A 100 -8.72 -0.62 10.06
CA THR A 100 -9.20 0.73 10.37
C THR A 100 -9.72 1.47 9.14
N ASP A 101 -9.12 1.22 7.98
CA ASP A 101 -9.55 1.80 6.70
C ASP A 101 -10.93 1.30 6.28
N GLU A 102 -11.14 -0.02 6.29
CA GLU A 102 -12.45 -0.64 6.01
C GLU A 102 -13.52 -0.25 7.04
N TRP A 103 -13.12 -0.09 8.31
CA TRP A 103 -14.02 0.41 9.35
C TRP A 103 -14.45 1.84 9.05
N HIS A 104 -13.54 2.73 8.63
CA HIS A 104 -13.91 4.08 8.23
C HIS A 104 -14.81 4.10 6.99
N GLN A 105 -14.49 3.31 5.97
CA GLN A 105 -15.32 3.15 4.77
C GLN A 105 -16.73 2.61 5.08
N SER A 106 -16.91 1.87 6.18
CA SER A 106 -18.22 1.36 6.58
C SER A 106 -19.22 2.45 6.98
N PHE A 107 -18.74 3.65 7.30
CA PHE A 107 -19.59 4.79 7.63
C PHE A 107 -20.08 5.56 6.38
N GLU A 108 -19.59 5.21 5.19
CA GLU A 108 -20.01 5.83 3.94
C GLU A 108 -21.32 5.20 3.42
N PRO A 109 -22.38 6.01 3.19
CA PRO A 109 -23.65 5.51 2.68
C PRO A 109 -23.50 4.78 1.34
N GLY A 110 -23.97 3.54 1.29
CA GLY A 110 -23.95 2.72 0.06
C GLY A 110 -22.69 1.89 -0.15
N ARG A 111 -21.74 1.90 0.80
CA ARG A 111 -20.55 1.03 0.77
C ARG A 111 -20.71 -0.13 1.75
N THR A 112 -20.52 -1.36 1.27
CA THR A 112 -20.47 -2.54 2.14
C THR A 112 -19.02 -2.83 2.46
N ALA A 113 -18.59 -2.55 3.69
CA ALA A 113 -17.27 -2.98 4.17
C ALA A 113 -17.17 -4.50 4.03
N ALA A 114 -16.07 -4.96 3.43
CA ALA A 114 -15.92 -6.37 3.08
C ALA A 114 -14.61 -6.90 3.68
N PRO A 115 -14.66 -7.94 4.55
CA PRO A 115 -13.45 -8.55 5.09
C PRO A 115 -12.45 -9.03 4.02
N LYS A 116 -12.93 -9.28 2.80
CA LYS A 116 -12.10 -9.63 1.64
C LYS A 116 -11.14 -8.50 1.24
N ASP A 117 -11.47 -7.24 1.52
CA ASP A 117 -10.69 -6.07 1.14
C ASP A 117 -9.47 -5.95 2.06
N VAL A 118 -9.68 -6.08 3.38
CA VAL A 118 -8.59 -6.25 4.37
C VAL A 118 -7.65 -7.40 3.98
N ALA A 119 -8.19 -8.52 3.51
CA ALA A 119 -7.38 -9.68 3.10
C ALA A 119 -6.50 -9.38 1.87
N ILE A 120 -7.03 -8.67 0.87
CA ILE A 120 -6.28 -8.27 -0.31
C ILE A 120 -5.15 -7.31 0.08
N ASP A 121 -5.43 -6.34 0.95
CA ASP A 121 -4.44 -5.35 1.39
C ASP A 121 -3.34 -5.98 2.24
N SER A 122 -3.72 -6.92 3.10
CA SER A 122 -2.79 -7.73 3.89
C SER A 122 -1.89 -8.60 3.00
N CYS A 123 -2.44 -9.15 1.91
CA CYS A 123 -1.67 -9.86 0.88
C CYS A 123 -0.70 -8.92 0.14
N GLY A 124 -1.13 -7.70 -0.20
CA GLY A 124 -0.27 -6.67 -0.78
C GLY A 124 0.93 -6.31 0.09
N ALA A 125 0.66 -6.06 1.37
CA ALA A 125 1.68 -5.84 2.40
C ALA A 125 2.67 -7.01 2.47
N LEU A 126 2.18 -8.25 2.45
CA LEU A 126 3.03 -9.45 2.50
C LEU A 126 3.91 -9.56 1.25
N LEU A 127 3.36 -9.38 0.05
CA LEU A 127 4.10 -9.44 -1.21
C LEU A 127 5.22 -8.40 -1.27
N ALA A 128 4.94 -7.16 -0.84
CA ALA A 128 5.95 -6.11 -0.77
C ALA A 128 7.10 -6.47 0.18
N LEU A 129 6.78 -7.04 1.36
CA LEU A 129 7.78 -7.47 2.34
C LEU A 129 8.63 -8.65 1.85
N ILE A 130 8.03 -9.61 1.12
CA ILE A 130 8.75 -10.69 0.45
C ILE A 130 9.75 -10.11 -0.56
N GLY A 131 9.33 -9.16 -1.38
CA GLY A 131 10.20 -8.45 -2.32
C GLY A 131 11.39 -7.78 -1.63
N VAL A 132 11.14 -7.09 -0.51
CA VAL A 132 12.21 -6.49 0.32
C VAL A 132 13.18 -7.55 0.85
N PHE A 133 12.68 -8.69 1.31
CA PHE A 133 13.53 -9.78 1.82
C PHE A 133 14.50 -10.30 0.75
N PHE A 134 13.99 -10.60 -0.45
CA PHE A 134 14.82 -11.06 -1.57
C PHE A 134 15.82 -9.99 -2.01
N TYR A 135 15.39 -8.73 -2.10
CA TYR A 135 16.27 -7.61 -2.46
C TYR A 135 17.41 -7.44 -1.44
N MET A 136 17.13 -7.52 -0.14
CA MET A 136 18.15 -7.44 0.91
C MET A 136 19.12 -8.62 0.87
N ARG A 137 18.63 -9.84 0.61
CA ARG A 137 19.46 -11.04 0.43
C ARG A 137 20.40 -10.90 -0.76
N TRP A 138 19.87 -10.44 -1.90
CA TRP A 138 20.66 -10.20 -3.11
C TRP A 138 21.74 -9.14 -2.90
N LYS A 139 21.40 -8.04 -2.22
CA LYS A 139 22.35 -6.97 -1.88
C LYS A 139 23.47 -7.44 -0.96
N LYS A 140 23.18 -8.31 0.01
CA LYS A 140 24.19 -8.93 0.88
C LYS A 140 25.14 -9.84 0.08
N LYS A 141 24.60 -10.65 -0.86
CA LYS A 141 25.42 -11.52 -1.73
C LYS A 141 26.38 -10.73 -2.62
N LYS A 142 25.95 -9.57 -3.14
CA LYS A 142 26.82 -8.67 -3.94
C LYS A 142 27.91 -7.97 -3.13
N ARG A 143 27.69 -7.74 -1.84
CA ARG A 143 28.68 -7.19 -0.90
C ARG A 143 29.57 -8.28 -0.32
N GLY A 144 30.01 -9.25 -1.15
CA GLY A 144 30.90 -10.34 -0.76
C GLY A 144 32.12 -9.85 0.04
N PRO A 145 32.75 -10.72 0.85
CA PRO A 145 33.61 -10.33 1.96
C PRO A 145 34.64 -9.31 1.50
N ALA A 146 34.57 -8.10 2.06
CA ALA A 146 35.66 -7.14 1.95
C ALA A 146 36.95 -7.89 2.33
N LYS A 147 37.94 -7.84 1.44
CA LYS A 147 39.23 -8.49 1.61
C LYS A 147 39.68 -8.28 3.05
N ARG A 148 39.88 -9.38 3.80
CA ARG A 148 40.74 -9.34 4.97
C ARG A 148 42.13 -9.14 4.39
N ASP A 149 42.54 -7.88 4.25
CA ASP A 149 43.93 -7.56 4.05
C ASP A 149 44.62 -7.96 5.37
N VAL A 150 45.14 -9.18 5.37
CA VAL A 150 46.01 -9.71 6.42
C VAL A 150 47.39 -9.13 6.11
N SER A 151 47.78 -8.12 6.89
CA SER A 151 49.16 -7.65 7.02
C SER A 151 49.97 -8.59 7.91
#